data_AF-K1TR44-F1
#
_entry.id   AF-K1TR44-F1
#
_cell.length_a   1.000
_cell.length_b   1.000
_cell.length_c   1.000
_cell.angle_alpha   90.00
_cell.angle_beta   90.00
_cell.angle_gamma   90.00
#
_symmetry.space_group_name_H-M   'P 1'
#
loop_
_entity.id
_entity.type
_entity.pdbx_description
1 polymer ?
#
loop_
_entity_poly.entity_id
_entity_poly.type
_entity_poly.pdbx_seq_one_letter_code
_entity_poly.pdbx_strand_id
1 'polypeptide(L)' 'MDVCELADNLLGYLWENYKGNVIARYKLDENTEKPDLEMIARKRGMLISGGEPDIERAAAAVLDEFRSGKLGRISLERP' A
#
# COMPACT_ATOMS: atom_id res chain seq x y z
N MET A 1 15.38 -8.68 -6.03
CA MET A 1 14.49 -7.69 -5.40
C MET A 1 13.14 -8.35 -5.34
N ASP A 2 12.69 -8.63 -4.13
CA ASP A 2 11.46 -9.40 -3.88
C ASP A 2 10.22 -8.48 -4.06
N VAL A 3 9.07 -9.05 -4.42
CA VAL A 3 7.85 -8.27 -4.71
C VAL A 3 7.37 -7.54 -3.46
N CYS A 4 7.46 -8.21 -2.30
CA CYS A 4 7.12 -7.64 -1.01
C CYS A 4 8.01 -6.44 -0.66
N GLU A 5 9.32 -6.56 -0.84
CA GLU A 5 10.27 -5.47 -0.57
C GLU A 5 10.03 -4.26 -1.48
N LEU A 6 9.75 -4.49 -2.77
CA LEU A 6 9.42 -3.42 -3.71
C LEU A 6 8.12 -2.70 -3.31
N ALA A 7 7.10 -3.45 -2.93
CA ALA A 7 5.81 -2.90 -2.52
C ALA A 7 5.92 -2.10 -1.22
N ASP A 8 6.72 -2.56 -0.24
CA ASP A 8 6.93 -1.86 1.02
C ASP A 8 7.68 -0.53 0.81
N ASN A 9 8.74 -0.54 0.00
CA ASN A 9 9.46 0.67 -0.38
C ASN A 9 8.55 1.68 -1.10
N LEU A 10 7.73 1.20 -2.04
CA LEU A 10 6.75 2.04 -2.72
C LEU A 10 5.72 2.61 -1.73
N LEU A 11 5.17 1.79 -0.85
CA LEU A 11 4.20 2.23 0.16
C LEU A 11 4.80 3.30 1.06
N GLY A 12 6.07 3.14 1.47
CA GLY A 12 6.81 4.16 2.21
C GLY A 12 6.96 5.47 1.45
N TYR A 13 7.39 5.40 0.18
CA TYR A 13 7.49 6.58 -0.68
C TYR A 13 6.15 7.31 -0.83
N LEU A 14 5.07 6.55 -1.05
CA LEU A 14 3.72 7.09 -1.17
C LEU A 14 3.22 7.69 0.14
N TRP A 15 3.57 7.10 1.28
CA TRP A 15 3.24 7.66 2.58
C TRP A 15 3.91 9.01 2.81
N GLU A 16 5.19 9.15 2.45
CA GLU A 16 5.94 10.39 2.65
C GLU A 16 5.54 11.50 1.67
N ASN A 17 5.25 11.16 0.41
CA ASN A 17 4.99 12.15 -0.64
C ASN A 17 3.50 12.37 -0.93
N TYR A 18 2.66 11.38 -0.65
CA TYR A 18 1.24 11.33 -1.03
C TYR A 18 0.36 10.76 0.10
N LYS A 19 0.68 11.10 1.36
CA LYS A 19 -0.02 10.60 2.57
C LYS A 19 -1.54 10.61 2.44
N GLY A 20 -2.13 11.72 1.98
CA GLY A 20 -3.57 11.87 1.81
C GLY A 20 -4.19 10.85 0.84
N ASN A 21 -3.47 10.50 -0.23
CA ASN A 21 -3.93 9.50 -1.20
C ASN A 21 -3.92 8.09 -0.58
N VAL A 22 -2.87 7.76 0.17
CA VAL A 22 -2.74 6.47 0.86
C VAL A 22 -3.85 6.33 1.91
N ILE A 23 -4.07 7.36 2.72
CA ILE A 23 -5.14 7.43 3.71
C ILE A 23 -6.50 7.22 3.05
N ALA A 24 -6.81 7.98 2.00
CA ALA A 24 -8.09 7.88 1.31
C ALA A 24 -8.27 6.50 0.65
N ARG A 25 -7.21 5.93 0.06
CA ARG A 25 -7.29 4.65 -0.65
C ARG A 25 -7.50 3.47 0.28
N TYR A 26 -6.78 3.43 1.39
CA TYR A 26 -6.82 2.32 2.34
C TYR A 26 -7.71 2.59 3.56
N LYS A 27 -8.42 3.73 3.58
CA LYS A 27 -9.30 4.15 4.69
C LYS A 27 -8.58 4.09 6.04
N LEU A 28 -7.39 4.69 6.06
CA LEU A 28 -6.59 4.83 7.28
C LEU A 28 -7.03 6.09 8.04
N ASP A 29 -6.66 6.19 9.30
CA ASP A 29 -6.82 7.43 10.07
C ASP A 29 -5.65 8.37 9.79
N GLU A 30 -5.87 9.69 9.88
CA GLU A 30 -4.80 10.69 9.67
C GLU A 30 -3.66 10.59 10.69
N ASN A 31 -4.00 10.10 11.89
CA ASN A 31 -3.08 9.81 12.98
C ASN A 31 -2.43 8.42 12.88
N THR A 32 -2.75 7.63 11.84
CA THR A 32 -2.08 6.36 11.61
C THR A 32 -0.59 6.63 11.36
N GLU A 33 0.27 5.82 11.96
CA GLU A 33 1.70 5.82 11.64
C GLU A 33 1.93 5.27 10.23
N LYS A 34 3.17 5.23 9.76
CA LYS A 34 3.49 4.69 8.44
C LYS A 34 2.91 3.27 8.32
N PRO A 35 1.98 3.01 7.38
CA PRO A 35 1.38 1.70 7.24
C PRO A 35 2.39 0.74 6.62
N ASP A 36 2.34 -0.51 7.06
CA ASP A 36 3.04 -1.64 6.46
C ASP A 36 2.06 -2.50 5.64
N LEU A 37 2.62 -3.44 4.87
CA LEU A 37 1.82 -4.37 4.06
C LEU A 37 0.86 -5.21 4.91
N GLU A 38 1.19 -5.51 6.16
CA GLU A 38 0.33 -6.24 7.07
C GLU A 38 -0.95 -5.46 7.39
N MET A 39 -0.82 -4.17 7.73
CA MET A 39 -1.95 -3.29 7.97
C MET A 39 -2.82 -3.17 6.72
N ILE A 40 -2.22 -3.07 5.54
CA ILE A 40 -2.96 -3.05 4.27
C ILE A 40 -3.72 -4.36 4.07
N ALA A 41 -3.08 -5.51 4.30
CA ALA A 41 -3.70 -6.83 4.19
C ALA A 41 -4.93 -6.94 5.12
N ARG A 42 -4.77 -6.56 6.40
CA ARG A 42 -5.85 -6.57 7.40
C ARG A 42 -6.99 -5.63 7.02
N LYS A 43 -6.69 -4.39 6.64
CA LYS A 43 -7.70 -3.38 6.24
C LYS A 43 -8.51 -3.82 5.03
N ARG A 44 -7.92 -4.63 4.16
CA ARG A 44 -8.58 -5.16 2.95
C ARG A 44 -9.17 -6.55 3.11
N GLY A 45 -9.04 -7.17 4.29
CA GLY A 45 -9.48 -8.54 4.51
C GLY A 45 -8.73 -9.56 3.66
N MET A 46 -7.49 -9.24 3.27
CA MET A 46 -6.59 -10.18 2.60
C MET A 46 -5.98 -11.08 3.67
N LEU A 47 -6.74 -12.09 4.08
CA LEU A 47 -6.32 -13.06 5.07
C LEU A 47 -6.18 -14.44 4.42
N ILE A 48 -5.18 -15.19 4.84
CA ILE A 48 -5.04 -16.62 4.55
C ILE A 48 -5.76 -17.47 5.60
N SER A 49 -5.74 -18.79 5.41
CA SER A 49 -6.26 -19.75 6.39
C SER A 49 -5.66 -19.51 7.77
N GLY A 50 -6.52 -19.44 8.79
CA GLY A 50 -6.10 -19.13 10.17
C GLY A 50 -6.21 -17.66 10.56
N GLY A 51 -6.61 -16.78 9.62
CA GLY A 51 -6.79 -15.35 9.89
C GLY A 51 -5.49 -14.54 9.86
N GLU A 52 -4.40 -15.14 9.37
CA GLU A 52 -3.14 -14.44 9.18
C GLU A 52 -3.20 -13.53 7.93
N PRO A 53 -2.57 -12.35 7.98
CA PRO A 53 -2.54 -11.43 6.85
C PRO A 53 -1.71 -11.96 5.69
N ASP A 54 -2.27 -11.88 4.49
CA ASP A 54 -1.61 -12.28 3.24
C ASP A 54 -0.74 -11.12 2.70
N ILE A 55 0.53 -11.11 3.11
CA ILE A 55 1.49 -10.06 2.75
C ILE A 55 1.78 -10.05 1.24
N GLU A 56 1.90 -11.22 0.62
CA GLU A 56 2.16 -11.38 -0.82
C GLU A 56 1.03 -10.76 -1.65
N ARG A 57 -0.23 -11.05 -1.29
CA ARG A 57 -1.39 -10.44 -1.96
C ARG A 57 -1.48 -8.94 -1.71
N ALA A 58 -1.15 -8.48 -0.50
CA ALA A 58 -1.12 -7.06 -0.21
C ALA A 58 -0.05 -6.34 -1.05
N ALA A 59 1.15 -6.89 -1.15
CA ALA A 59 2.24 -6.37 -1.98
C ALA A 59 1.82 -6.25 -3.45
N ALA A 60 1.27 -7.33 -4.01
CA ALA A 60 0.77 -7.35 -5.39
C ALA A 60 -0.34 -6.31 -5.61
N ALA A 61 -1.25 -6.15 -4.63
CA ALA A 61 -2.32 -5.17 -4.70
C ALA A 61 -1.77 -3.73 -4.68
N VAL A 62 -0.86 -3.40 -3.77
CA VAL A 62 -0.27 -2.05 -3.71
C VAL A 62 0.38 -1.68 -5.04
N LEU A 63 1.15 -2.61 -5.63
CA LEU A 63 1.81 -2.40 -6.91
C LEU A 63 0.81 -2.27 -8.08
N ASP A 64 -0.23 -3.12 -8.14
CA ASP A 64 -1.28 -3.02 -9.16
C ASP A 64 -2.01 -1.68 -9.09
N GLU A 65 -2.36 -1.25 -7.89
CA GLU A 65 -3.11 -0.02 -7.66
C GLU A 65 -2.31 1.23 -7.99
N PHE A 66 -1.01 1.18 -7.73
CA PHE A 66 -0.09 2.21 -8.13
C PHE A 66 0.01 2.28 -9.66
N ARG A 67 0.27 1.15 -10.33
CA ARG A 67 0.39 1.06 -11.79
C ARG A 67 -0.90 1.44 -12.53
N SER A 68 -2.05 1.13 -11.94
CA SER A 68 -3.36 1.48 -12.50
C SER A 68 -3.84 2.90 -12.15
N GLY A 69 -3.04 3.69 -11.41
CA GLY A 69 -3.38 5.06 -11.02
C GLY A 69 -4.53 5.16 -10.02
N LYS A 70 -4.92 4.05 -9.36
CA LYS A 70 -6.00 4.02 -8.36
C LYS A 70 -5.64 4.73 -7.07
N LEU A 71 -4.34 4.89 -6.80
CA LEU A 71 -3.78 5.72 -5.73
C LEU A 71 -3.74 7.21 -6.11
N GLY A 72 -4.34 7.61 -7.23
CA GLY A 72 -4.38 8.97 -7.75
C GLY A 72 -3.37 9.19 -8.87
N ARG A 73 -3.33 10.42 -9.41
CA ARG A 73 -2.34 10.84 -10.42
C ARG A 73 -0.98 11.04 -9.75
N ILE A 74 -0.30 9.93 -9.47
CA ILE A 74 1.07 9.93 -8.96
C ILE A 74 1.99 9.79 -10.18
N SER A 75 2.71 10.86 -10.52
CA SER A 75 3.76 10.82 -11.54
C SER A 75 5.09 10.52 -10.85
N LEU A 76 5.76 9.43 -11.21
CA LEU A 76 7.15 9.16 -10.82
C LEU A 76 8.15 9.97 -11.67
N GLU A 77 7.68 10.54 -12.78
CA GLU A 77 8.45 11.45 -13.60
C GLU A 77 8.15 12.87 -13.10
N ARG A 78 9.10 13.45 -12.36
CA ARG A 78 9.17 14.90 -12.16
C ARG A 78 9.98 15.46 -13.34
N PRO A 79 9.49 16.50 -14.05
CA PRO A 79 10.24 17.14 -15.12
C PRO A 79 11.56 17.76 -14.62
#